data_AF-A0A956JVH6-F1
#
_entry.id   AF-A0A956JVH6-F1
#
_cell.length_a   1.000
_cell.length_b   1.000
_cell.length_c   1.000
_cell.angle_alpha   90.00
_cell.angle_beta   90.00
_cell.angle_gamma   90.00
#
_symmetry.space_group_name_H-M   'P 1'
#
loop_
_entity.id
_entity.type
_entity.pdbx_description
1 polymer ?
#
loop_
_entity_poly.entity_id
_entity_poly.type
_entity_poly.pdbx_seq_one_letter_code
_entity_poly.pdbx_strand_id
1 'polypeptide(L)'
;MQRRILASVSGGKDSGAMALWLLEQGLEIEAVFLDTGWEHPATYDYLRSTLAGAIGEITWLRPERSMSELVLHKSMFPSRARRFCTADLKLAPFEAHIASYPPGTVVNVIGVRADESRARAGLPRWSCEDGNRVFVDTWRPLIAWREDDVFAIHARHGLSLNPLYAHGAARVGCWPCIYARRAEIRRLAEIDPGRIEHIRQLERDVGSTFFYDRGGRGATCIDEVVAWARAGAGAGDESDERFDPGEGNRGCMRWGLCDLATPEAPDHDERVQAQRARAPHAGGAPPAGDDALAWAARGYRLQLEGHA
;
A
#
# COMPACT_ATOMS: atom_id res chain seq x y z
N MET A 1 21.16 18.85 11.91
CA MET A 1 20.28 19.16 10.76
C MET A 1 19.02 18.35 10.94
N GLN A 2 17.85 18.98 10.84
CA GLN A 2 16.56 18.28 10.87
C GLN A 2 16.42 17.50 9.56
N ARG A 3 16.13 16.19 9.66
CA ARG A 3 15.91 15.35 8.49
C ARG A 3 14.52 15.59 7.93
N ARG A 4 14.39 15.59 6.60
CA ARG A 4 13.13 15.69 5.89
C ARG A 4 12.34 14.39 6.02
N ILE A 5 11.06 14.51 6.35
CA ILE A 5 10.14 13.38 6.49
C ILE A 5 9.34 13.24 5.21
N LEU A 6 9.56 12.15 4.47
CA LEU A 6 8.73 11.79 3.32
C LEU A 6 7.64 10.83 3.80
N ALA A 7 6.39 11.29 3.83
CA ALA A 7 5.25 10.46 4.19
C ALA A 7 4.68 9.78 2.94
N SER A 8 4.97 8.49 2.76
CA SER A 8 4.47 7.71 1.62
C SER A 8 2.98 7.41 1.78
N VAL A 9 2.14 8.12 1.03
CA VAL A 9 0.68 7.96 1.02
C VAL A 9 0.23 7.14 -0.18
N SER A 10 -0.72 6.22 0.01
CA SER A 10 -1.25 5.35 -1.06
C SER A 10 -2.72 5.63 -1.40
N GLY A 11 -3.40 6.43 -0.56
CA GLY A 11 -4.84 6.59 -0.59
C GLY A 11 -5.60 5.51 0.20
N GLY A 12 -4.89 4.54 0.79
CA GLY A 12 -5.44 3.60 1.75
C GLY A 12 -5.49 4.17 3.17
N LYS A 13 -6.34 3.57 4.02
CA LYS A 13 -6.60 4.01 5.40
C LYS A 13 -5.32 4.10 6.24
N ASP A 14 -4.44 3.09 6.19
CA ASP A 14 -3.25 3.04 7.05
C ASP A 14 -2.25 4.16 6.70
N SER A 15 -2.13 4.48 5.42
CA SER A 15 -1.30 5.59 4.95
C SER A 15 -1.87 6.97 5.30
N GLY A 16 -3.19 7.12 5.28
CA GLY A 16 -3.89 8.33 5.75
C GLY A 16 -3.73 8.52 7.26
N ALA A 17 -3.91 7.45 8.04
CA ALA A 17 -3.66 7.46 9.48
C ALA A 17 -2.21 7.84 9.80
N MET A 18 -1.24 7.33 9.03
CA MET A 18 0.17 7.65 9.25
C MET A 18 0.45 9.13 9.02
N ALA A 19 -0.08 9.71 7.94
CA ALA A 19 0.08 11.14 7.66
C ALA A 19 -0.58 12.02 8.74
N LEU A 20 -1.83 11.71 9.14
CA LEU A 20 -2.52 12.42 10.23
C LEU A 20 -1.75 12.31 11.55
N TRP A 21 -1.22 11.12 11.87
CA TRP A 21 -0.47 10.92 13.10
C TRP A 21 0.83 11.73 13.13
N LEU A 22 1.54 11.83 12.01
CA LEU A 22 2.73 12.68 11.90
C LEU A 22 2.38 14.17 12.15
N LEU A 23 1.24 14.64 11.63
CA LEU A 23 0.76 16.00 11.88
C LEU A 23 0.38 16.23 13.35
N GLU A 24 -0.24 15.25 14.02
CA GLU A 24 -0.51 15.31 15.47
C GLU A 24 0.77 15.42 16.30
N GLN A 25 1.89 14.86 15.81
CA GLN A 25 3.19 14.99 16.46
C GLN A 25 3.87 16.35 16.20
N GLY A 26 3.24 17.25 15.43
CA GLY A 26 3.81 18.54 15.05
C GLY A 26 4.97 18.40 14.04
N LEU A 27 5.01 17.31 13.29
CA LEU A 27 6.08 17.06 12.31
C LEU A 27 5.73 17.70 10.98
N GLU A 28 6.70 18.41 10.40
CA GLU A 28 6.64 18.85 9.01
C GLU A 28 6.88 17.66 8.09
N ILE A 29 5.91 17.37 7.21
CA ILE A 29 5.94 16.25 6.29
C ILE A 29 5.87 16.71 4.84
N GLU A 30 6.54 15.98 3.97
CA GLU A 30 6.29 16.02 2.53
C GLU A 30 5.53 14.73 2.18
N ALA A 31 4.25 14.85 1.87
CA ALA A 31 3.44 13.70 1.45
C ALA A 31 3.81 13.32 0.01
N VAL A 32 4.12 12.04 -0.22
CA VAL A 32 4.51 11.53 -1.54
C VAL A 32 3.59 10.39 -1.96
N PHE A 33 3.08 10.45 -3.19
CA PHE A 33 2.28 9.38 -3.80
C PHE A 33 3.01 8.82 -5.03
N LEU A 34 3.11 7.49 -5.11
CA LEU A 34 3.71 6.78 -6.24
C LEU A 34 2.63 6.46 -7.27
N ASP A 35 2.53 7.27 -8.31
CA ASP A 35 1.48 7.21 -9.31
C ASP A 35 1.80 6.14 -10.36
N THR A 36 1.21 4.94 -10.19
CA THR A 36 1.47 3.83 -11.12
C THR A 36 0.63 3.92 -12.39
N GLY A 37 -0.35 4.81 -12.46
CA GLY A 37 -1.36 4.83 -13.52
C GLY A 37 -2.33 3.63 -13.46
N TRP A 38 -2.40 2.92 -12.32
CA TRP A 38 -3.13 1.65 -12.19
C TRP A 38 -4.09 1.59 -11.01
N GLU A 39 -4.27 2.70 -10.30
CA GLU A 39 -5.27 2.90 -9.26
C GLU A 39 -6.65 3.19 -9.87
N HIS A 40 -7.71 3.01 -9.07
CA HIS A 40 -9.06 3.38 -9.49
C HIS A 40 -9.22 4.92 -9.55
N PRO A 41 -10.01 5.47 -10.49
CA PRO A 41 -10.28 6.92 -10.56
C PRO A 41 -10.71 7.54 -9.23
N ALA A 42 -11.58 6.88 -8.46
CA ALA A 42 -11.99 7.38 -7.14
C ALA A 42 -10.83 7.50 -6.13
N THR A 43 -9.77 6.70 -6.27
CA THR A 43 -8.55 6.86 -5.45
C THR A 43 -7.78 8.10 -5.85
N TYR A 44 -7.68 8.39 -7.14
CA TYR A 44 -7.09 9.63 -7.61
C TYR A 44 -7.85 10.86 -7.12
N ASP A 45 -9.19 10.83 -7.19
CA ASP A 45 -10.04 11.92 -6.70
C ASP A 45 -9.89 12.09 -5.19
N TYR A 46 -9.90 10.99 -4.43
CA TYR A 46 -9.66 10.98 -2.99
C TYR A 46 -8.31 11.61 -2.62
N LEU A 47 -7.24 11.24 -3.32
CA LEU A 47 -5.90 11.80 -3.09
C LEU A 47 -5.85 13.31 -3.37
N ARG A 48 -6.44 13.76 -4.48
CA ARG A 48 -6.41 15.18 -4.88
C ARG A 48 -7.30 16.08 -4.04
N SER A 49 -8.36 15.54 -3.46
CA SER A 49 -9.36 16.31 -2.70
C SER A 49 -9.29 15.98 -1.22
N THR A 50 -9.96 14.92 -0.79
CA THR A 50 -10.17 14.56 0.61
C THR A 50 -8.87 14.41 1.40
N LEU A 51 -7.89 13.64 0.89
CA LEU A 51 -6.63 13.44 1.61
C LEU A 51 -5.78 14.71 1.60
N ALA A 52 -5.56 15.32 0.44
CA ALA A 52 -4.77 16.56 0.34
C ALA A 52 -5.37 17.72 1.16
N GLY A 53 -6.70 17.79 1.29
CA GLY A 53 -7.36 18.76 2.15
C GLY A 53 -7.09 18.57 3.64
N ALA A 54 -6.79 17.34 4.07
CA ALA A 54 -6.49 17.03 5.46
C ALA A 54 -5.00 17.09 5.79
N ILE A 55 -4.12 16.71 4.85
CA ILE A 55 -2.67 16.57 5.12
C ILE A 55 -1.79 17.59 4.40
N GLY A 56 -2.36 18.42 3.53
CA GLY A 56 -1.64 19.34 2.66
C GLY A 56 -1.34 18.76 1.28
N GLU A 57 -0.53 19.48 0.50
CA GLU A 57 -0.18 19.09 -0.87
C GLU A 57 0.54 17.73 -0.90
N ILE A 58 0.18 16.91 -1.90
CA ILE A 58 0.80 15.61 -2.16
C ILE A 58 1.70 15.75 -3.39
N THR A 59 2.99 15.42 -3.24
CA THR A 59 3.94 15.29 -4.34
C THR A 59 3.68 13.99 -5.11
N TRP A 60 3.43 14.10 -6.41
CA TRP A 60 3.14 12.96 -7.28
C TRP A 60 4.41 12.49 -7.98
N LEU A 61 4.91 11.32 -7.58
CA LEU A 61 6.07 10.69 -8.20
C LEU A 61 5.59 9.78 -9.33
N ARG A 62 5.77 10.26 -10.57
CA ARG A 62 5.37 9.54 -11.78
C ARG A 62 6.56 8.83 -12.42
N PRO A 63 6.46 7.54 -12.74
CA PRO A 63 7.44 6.86 -13.57
C PRO A 63 7.38 7.35 -15.02
N GLU A 64 8.40 7.02 -15.82
CA GLU A 64 8.45 7.35 -17.26
C GLU A 64 7.27 6.76 -18.05
N ARG A 65 6.75 5.61 -17.60
CA ARG A 65 5.63 4.89 -18.20
C ARG A 65 4.65 4.51 -17.12
N SER A 66 3.36 4.73 -17.37
CA SER A 66 2.27 4.12 -16.60
C SER A 66 2.30 2.60 -16.71
N MET A 67 1.55 1.93 -15.84
CA MET A 67 1.40 0.48 -15.87
C MET A 67 0.94 -0.06 -17.24
N SER A 68 -0.04 0.56 -17.89
CA SER A 68 -0.49 0.14 -19.24
C SER A 68 0.64 0.29 -20.29
N GLU A 69 1.32 1.42 -20.30
CA GLU A 69 2.43 1.68 -21.23
C GLU A 69 3.60 0.72 -20.99
N LEU A 70 3.85 0.37 -19.73
CA LEU A 70 4.90 -0.56 -19.35
C LEU A 70 4.57 -2.00 -19.78
N VAL A 71 3.30 -2.39 -19.70
CA VAL A 71 2.80 -3.68 -20.22
C VAL A 71 3.01 -3.75 -21.73
N LEU A 72 2.61 -2.71 -22.46
CA LEU A 72 2.80 -2.64 -23.92
C LEU A 72 4.29 -2.67 -24.28
N HIS A 73 5.11 -1.86 -23.61
CA HIS A 73 6.55 -1.76 -23.86
C HIS A 73 7.30 -3.06 -23.58
N LYS A 74 6.94 -3.79 -22.51
CA LYS A 74 7.58 -5.07 -22.17
C LYS A 74 6.90 -6.27 -22.84
N SER A 75 5.78 -6.05 -23.54
CA SER A 75 4.92 -7.08 -24.13
C SER A 75 4.57 -8.20 -23.13
N MET A 76 4.34 -7.84 -21.87
CA MET A 76 3.95 -8.76 -20.81
C MET A 76 3.34 -8.04 -19.61
N PHE A 77 2.53 -8.76 -18.85
CA PHE A 77 2.06 -8.32 -17.53
C PHE A 77 3.07 -8.65 -16.41
N PRO A 78 3.04 -7.91 -15.29
CA PRO A 78 3.88 -8.22 -14.15
C PRO A 78 3.39 -9.51 -13.52
N SER A 79 4.32 -10.25 -12.95
CA SER A 79 4.02 -11.50 -12.28
C SER A 79 4.69 -11.56 -10.93
N ARG A 80 4.41 -12.64 -10.18
CA ARG A 80 5.07 -12.93 -8.91
C ARG A 80 6.59 -12.98 -9.06
N ALA A 81 7.07 -13.57 -10.17
CA ALA A 81 8.49 -13.68 -10.47
C ALA A 81 9.08 -12.39 -11.07
N ARG A 82 8.29 -11.60 -11.81
CA ARG A 82 8.73 -10.38 -12.50
C ARG A 82 7.85 -9.20 -12.11
N ARG A 83 8.17 -8.61 -10.96
CA ARG A 83 7.41 -7.48 -10.37
C ARG A 83 7.91 -6.14 -10.88
N PHE A 84 7.92 -5.94 -12.20
CA PHE A 84 8.30 -4.66 -12.78
C PHE A 84 7.33 -3.53 -12.35
N CYS A 85 6.08 -3.85 -11.99
CA CYS A 85 5.16 -2.90 -11.36
C CYS A 85 5.68 -2.36 -10.00
N THR A 86 6.59 -3.07 -9.35
CA THR A 86 7.28 -2.60 -8.14
C THR A 86 8.56 -1.86 -8.50
N ALA A 87 9.41 -2.50 -9.31
CA ALA A 87 10.73 -1.98 -9.61
C ALA A 87 10.65 -0.67 -10.40
N ASP A 88 9.90 -0.67 -11.51
CA ASP A 88 9.85 0.43 -12.45
C ASP A 88 8.84 1.52 -12.03
N LEU A 89 7.68 1.14 -11.47
CA LEU A 89 6.60 2.11 -11.19
C LEU A 89 6.64 2.69 -9.77
N LYS A 90 7.38 2.07 -8.84
CA LYS A 90 7.42 2.48 -7.44
C LYS A 90 8.83 2.79 -6.97
N LEU A 91 9.74 1.81 -7.05
CA LEU A 91 11.09 1.98 -6.53
C LEU A 91 11.90 2.96 -7.37
N ALA A 92 11.92 2.85 -8.69
CA ALA A 92 12.66 3.76 -9.56
C ALA A 92 12.29 5.25 -9.39
N PRO A 93 11.00 5.66 -9.45
CA PRO A 93 10.65 7.06 -9.23
C PRO A 93 10.91 7.52 -7.79
N PHE A 94 10.75 6.63 -6.80
CA PHE A 94 11.05 6.94 -5.40
C PHE A 94 12.55 7.15 -5.14
N GLU A 95 13.40 6.26 -5.68
CA GLU A 95 14.86 6.37 -5.61
C GLU A 95 15.35 7.65 -6.30
N ALA A 96 14.78 8.00 -7.46
CA ALA A 96 15.10 9.24 -8.16
C ALA A 96 14.72 10.48 -7.33
N HIS A 97 13.57 10.44 -6.65
CA HIS A 97 13.13 11.51 -5.75
C HIS A 97 14.08 11.66 -4.56
N ILE A 98 14.43 10.56 -3.87
CA ILE A 98 15.37 10.60 -2.75
C ILE A 98 16.75 11.10 -3.19
N ALA A 99 17.23 10.67 -4.37
CA ALA A 99 18.52 11.08 -4.91
C ALA A 99 18.61 12.59 -5.21
N SER A 100 17.48 13.31 -5.28
CA SER A 100 17.45 14.77 -5.42
C SER A 100 17.84 15.50 -4.13
N TYR A 101 17.83 14.82 -2.97
CA TYR A 101 18.22 15.37 -1.68
C TYR A 101 19.65 14.98 -1.30
N PRO A 102 20.33 15.76 -0.43
CA PRO A 102 21.64 15.36 0.08
C PRO A 102 21.57 14.01 0.83
N PRO A 103 22.57 13.13 0.68
CA PRO A 103 22.59 11.83 1.34
C PRO A 103 22.38 11.91 2.86
N GLY A 104 21.57 11.00 3.42
CA GLY A 104 21.29 10.92 4.85
C GLY A 104 20.36 12.00 5.40
N THR A 105 19.81 12.88 4.55
CA THR A 105 18.91 13.96 5.01
C THR A 105 17.43 13.57 4.99
N VAL A 106 17.08 12.41 4.46
CA VAL A 106 15.70 11.94 4.29
C VAL A 106 15.39 10.77 5.21
N VAL A 107 14.17 10.75 5.76
CA VAL A 107 13.53 9.59 6.39
C VAL A 107 12.24 9.30 5.62
N ASN A 108 12.09 8.07 5.14
CA ASN A 108 10.86 7.57 4.54
C ASN A 108 9.93 7.05 5.64
N VAL A 109 8.67 7.46 5.64
CA VAL A 109 7.67 7.01 6.61
C VAL A 109 6.53 6.32 5.89
N ILE A 110 6.18 5.13 6.38
CA ILE A 110 5.19 4.26 5.76
C ILE A 110 4.13 3.83 6.77
N GLY A 111 2.87 3.86 6.35
CA GLY A 111 1.71 3.45 7.16
C GLY A 111 1.49 1.95 7.07
N VAL A 112 2.24 1.16 7.83
CA VAL A 112 2.08 -0.30 7.92
C VAL A 112 1.92 -0.73 9.37
N ARG A 113 1.14 -1.79 9.58
CA ARG A 113 0.80 -2.38 10.88
C ARG A 113 1.13 -3.87 10.88
N ALA A 114 1.55 -4.37 12.04
CA ALA A 114 1.92 -5.78 12.22
C ALA A 114 0.73 -6.73 12.03
N ASP A 115 -0.50 -6.29 12.32
CA ASP A 115 -1.70 -7.15 12.23
C ASP A 115 -2.21 -7.35 10.80
N GLU A 116 -1.68 -6.61 9.81
CA GLU A 116 -2.21 -6.64 8.44
C GLU A 116 -1.87 -7.93 7.71
N SER A 117 -0.76 -8.60 8.07
CA SER A 117 -0.37 -9.88 7.50
C SER A 117 0.74 -10.55 8.31
N ARG A 118 0.88 -11.87 8.17
CA ARG A 118 2.00 -12.64 8.74
C ARG A 118 3.37 -12.07 8.33
N ALA A 119 3.49 -11.59 7.09
CA ALA A 119 4.72 -10.99 6.58
C ALA A 119 5.08 -9.66 7.27
N ARG A 120 4.09 -8.89 7.74
CA ARG A 120 4.28 -7.61 8.43
C ARG A 120 4.52 -7.75 9.92
N ALA A 121 4.06 -8.85 10.53
CA ALA A 121 4.23 -9.11 11.96
C ALA A 121 5.71 -9.09 12.43
N GLY A 122 6.65 -9.44 11.53
CA GLY A 122 8.09 -9.42 11.82
C GLY A 122 8.83 -8.15 11.43
N LEU A 123 8.15 -7.11 10.91
CA LEU A 123 8.83 -5.88 10.47
C LEU A 123 9.26 -5.03 11.67
N PRO A 124 10.52 -4.54 11.71
CA PRO A 124 10.96 -3.65 12.76
C PRO A 124 10.38 -2.25 12.55
N ARG A 125 10.15 -1.53 13.66
CA ARG A 125 9.69 -0.12 13.63
C ARG A 125 10.60 0.77 12.79
N TRP A 126 11.90 0.48 12.77
CA TRP A 126 12.91 1.18 11.99
C TRP A 126 13.77 0.19 11.22
N SER A 127 14.13 0.58 10.01
CA SER A 127 15.13 -0.14 9.22
C SER A 127 15.90 0.88 8.39
N CYS A 128 17.22 0.79 8.41
CA CYS A 128 18.04 1.37 7.35
C CYS A 128 17.97 0.39 6.18
N GLU A 129 17.45 0.84 5.04
CA GLU A 129 17.39 0.00 3.87
C GLU A 129 18.59 0.25 2.96
N ASP A 130 19.44 -0.76 2.83
CA ASP A 130 20.35 -0.93 1.71
C ASP A 130 19.50 -1.31 0.48
N GLY A 131 18.75 -0.34 -0.06
CA GLY A 131 18.33 -0.44 -1.45
C GLY A 131 19.59 -0.58 -2.28
N ASN A 132 19.62 -1.46 -3.29
CA ASN A 132 20.81 -1.71 -4.13
C ASN A 132 21.46 -0.44 -4.75
N ARG A 133 20.87 0.76 -4.56
CA ARG A 133 21.25 2.04 -5.15
C ARG A 133 21.13 3.26 -4.22
N VAL A 134 20.19 3.30 -3.26
CA VAL A 134 19.95 4.46 -2.40
C VAL A 134 19.71 4.03 -0.95
N PHE A 135 20.45 4.63 -0.01
CA PHE A 135 20.26 4.46 1.43
C PHE A 135 19.20 5.42 1.94
N VAL A 136 18.13 4.89 2.54
CA VAL A 136 17.12 5.68 3.23
C VAL A 136 16.66 4.96 4.49
N ASP A 137 16.50 5.71 5.57
CA ASP A 137 15.90 5.19 6.79
C ASP A 137 14.38 5.11 6.60
N THR A 138 13.83 3.93 6.82
CA THR A 138 12.39 3.68 6.78
C THR A 138 11.84 3.57 8.20
N TRP A 139 10.84 4.40 8.50
CA TRP A 139 10.10 4.45 9.76
C TRP A 139 8.67 3.94 9.60
N ARG A 140 8.25 3.07 10.52
CA ARG A 140 6.92 2.44 10.58
C ARG A 140 6.23 2.82 11.90
N PRO A 141 5.70 4.05 12.05
CA PRO A 141 5.17 4.52 13.33
C PRO A 141 3.97 3.70 13.80
N LEU A 142 3.14 3.24 12.86
CA LEU A 142 1.90 2.51 13.15
C LEU A 142 2.10 1.01 13.34
N ILE A 143 3.35 0.50 13.41
CA ILE A 143 3.60 -0.95 13.38
C ILE A 143 2.86 -1.73 14.47
N ALA A 144 2.62 -1.11 15.63
CA ALA A 144 1.91 -1.72 16.75
C ALA A 144 0.41 -1.36 16.83
N TRP A 145 -0.10 -0.56 15.88
CA TRP A 145 -1.49 -0.12 15.86
C TRP A 145 -2.42 -1.23 15.41
N ARG A 146 -3.62 -1.24 16.01
CA ARG A 146 -4.75 -2.03 15.56
C ARG A 146 -5.56 -1.24 14.54
N GLU A 147 -6.43 -1.94 13.82
CA GLU A 147 -7.35 -1.34 12.86
C GLU A 147 -8.25 -0.29 13.51
N ASP A 148 -8.68 -0.52 14.75
CA ASP A 148 -9.48 0.42 15.55
C ASP A 148 -8.76 1.75 15.75
N ASP A 149 -7.43 1.74 15.95
CA ASP A 149 -6.63 2.95 16.13
C ASP A 149 -6.58 3.78 14.82
N VAL A 150 -6.55 3.08 13.68
CA VAL A 150 -6.61 3.69 12.34
C VAL A 150 -7.96 4.36 12.14
N PHE A 151 -9.07 3.70 12.45
CA PHE A 151 -10.38 4.33 12.34
C PHE A 151 -10.56 5.50 13.31
N ALA A 152 -10.03 5.36 14.54
CA ALA A 152 -10.10 6.42 15.54
C ALA A 152 -9.37 7.70 15.09
N ILE A 153 -8.23 7.60 14.38
CA ILE A 153 -7.54 8.80 13.86
C ILE A 153 -8.28 9.46 12.71
N HIS A 154 -8.87 8.68 11.80
CA HIS A 154 -9.69 9.26 10.73
C HIS A 154 -10.89 10.01 11.30
N ALA A 155 -11.58 9.39 12.26
CA ALA A 155 -12.75 9.98 12.90
C ALA A 155 -12.42 11.29 13.62
N ARG A 156 -11.33 11.34 14.40
CA ARG A 156 -10.97 12.55 15.18
C ARG A 156 -10.46 13.71 14.31
N HIS A 157 -9.97 13.44 13.10
CA HIS A 157 -9.60 14.45 12.10
C HIS A 157 -10.71 14.77 11.11
N GLY A 158 -11.85 14.09 11.19
CA GLY A 158 -12.94 14.25 10.21
C GLY A 158 -12.56 13.80 8.80
N LEU A 159 -11.51 12.99 8.65
CA LEU A 159 -11.06 12.48 7.35
C LEU A 159 -11.92 11.27 6.97
N SER A 160 -12.75 11.43 5.94
CA SER A 160 -13.46 10.29 5.36
C SER A 160 -12.47 9.30 4.75
N LEU A 161 -12.78 8.00 4.81
CA LEU A 161 -11.97 6.98 4.16
C LEU A 161 -12.14 7.04 2.63
N ASN A 162 -11.22 6.40 1.91
CA ASN A 162 -11.35 6.24 0.48
C ASN A 162 -12.71 5.57 0.12
N PRO A 163 -13.46 6.10 -0.87
CA PRO A 163 -14.78 5.60 -1.22
C PRO A 163 -14.83 4.10 -1.55
N LEU A 164 -13.72 3.52 -2.05
CA LEU A 164 -13.66 2.10 -2.36
C LEU A 164 -13.91 1.20 -1.14
N TYR A 165 -13.60 1.64 0.08
CA TYR A 165 -13.91 0.89 1.29
C TYR A 165 -15.43 0.73 1.48
N ALA A 166 -16.21 1.77 1.18
CA ALA A 166 -17.68 1.71 1.22
C ALA A 166 -18.26 0.79 0.14
N HIS A 167 -17.50 0.53 -0.92
CA HIS A 167 -17.83 -0.46 -1.95
C HIS A 167 -17.26 -1.86 -1.66
N GLY A 168 -16.85 -2.12 -0.40
CA GLY A 168 -16.41 -3.43 0.06
C GLY A 168 -14.98 -3.81 -0.34
N ALA A 169 -14.17 -2.85 -0.80
CA ALA A 169 -12.74 -3.11 -1.01
C ALA A 169 -12.05 -3.33 0.33
N ALA A 170 -11.40 -4.47 0.52
CA ALA A 170 -10.61 -4.74 1.73
C ALA A 170 -9.32 -3.92 1.79
N ARG A 171 -8.83 -3.48 0.62
CA ARG A 171 -7.60 -2.73 0.43
C ARG A 171 -7.74 -1.73 -0.71
N VAL A 172 -6.96 -0.66 -0.67
CA VAL A 172 -6.90 0.35 -1.72
C VAL A 172 -5.49 0.45 -2.26
N GLY A 173 -5.36 0.52 -3.58
CA GLY A 173 -4.09 0.56 -4.30
C GLY A 173 -4.32 0.21 -5.77
N CYS A 174 -3.52 -0.71 -6.31
CA CYS A 174 -3.69 -1.24 -7.67
C CYS A 174 -5.10 -1.81 -7.87
N TRP A 175 -5.76 -1.45 -8.97
CA TRP A 175 -7.14 -1.82 -9.26
C TRP A 175 -7.24 -2.57 -10.60
N PRO A 176 -7.13 -3.91 -10.66
CA PRO A 176 -6.75 -4.83 -9.60
C PRO A 176 -5.23 -4.98 -9.45
N CYS A 177 -4.82 -5.62 -8.36
CA CYS A 177 -3.47 -6.15 -8.19
C CYS A 177 -3.35 -7.56 -8.82
N ILE A 178 -2.14 -7.97 -9.18
CA ILE A 178 -1.83 -9.36 -9.60
C ILE A 178 -2.06 -10.40 -8.48
N TYR A 179 -2.24 -9.93 -7.24
CA TYR A 179 -2.59 -10.72 -6.05
C TYR A 179 -4.06 -10.53 -5.65
N ALA A 180 -4.90 -9.96 -6.53
CA ALA A 180 -6.31 -9.75 -6.23
C ALA A 180 -7.01 -11.10 -5.99
N ARG A 181 -7.79 -11.16 -4.92
CA ARG A 181 -8.55 -12.35 -4.53
C ARG A 181 -9.86 -12.45 -5.29
N ARG A 182 -10.51 -13.61 -5.22
CA ARG A 182 -11.85 -13.84 -5.78
C ARG A 182 -12.83 -12.70 -5.49
N ALA A 183 -12.95 -12.30 -4.22
CA ALA A 183 -13.89 -11.27 -3.80
C ALA A 183 -13.56 -9.89 -4.39
N GLU A 184 -12.27 -9.57 -4.58
CA GLU A 184 -11.83 -8.32 -5.21
C GLU A 184 -12.12 -8.33 -6.72
N ILE A 185 -11.89 -9.46 -7.41
CA ILE A 185 -12.24 -9.61 -8.83
C ILE A 185 -13.74 -9.52 -9.05
N ARG A 186 -14.54 -10.16 -8.18
CA ARG A 186 -16.01 -10.10 -8.26
C ARG A 186 -16.50 -8.65 -8.14
N ARG A 187 -16.01 -7.92 -7.14
CA ARG A 187 -16.34 -6.50 -6.94
C ARG A 187 -15.83 -5.62 -8.07
N LEU A 188 -14.62 -5.86 -8.58
CA LEU A 188 -14.10 -5.17 -9.75
C LEU A 188 -15.06 -5.29 -10.94
N ALA A 189 -15.56 -6.49 -11.21
CA ALA A 189 -16.49 -6.74 -12.31
C ALA A 189 -17.89 -6.13 -12.10
N GLU A 190 -18.24 -5.76 -10.87
CA GLU A 190 -19.50 -5.10 -10.51
C GLU A 190 -19.39 -3.58 -10.54
N ILE A 191 -18.31 -3.04 -9.95
CA ILE A 191 -18.08 -1.60 -9.77
C ILE A 191 -17.51 -0.96 -11.04
N ASP A 192 -16.60 -1.66 -11.72
CA ASP A 192 -15.80 -1.10 -12.81
C ASP A 192 -15.64 -2.11 -13.96
N PRO A 193 -16.72 -2.40 -14.71
CA PRO A 193 -16.65 -3.27 -15.88
C PRO A 193 -15.76 -2.70 -16.99
N GLY A 194 -15.58 -1.37 -17.04
CA GLY A 194 -14.67 -0.71 -17.97
C GLY A 194 -13.21 -1.12 -17.75
N ARG A 195 -12.82 -1.33 -16.49
CA ARG A 195 -11.49 -1.86 -16.16
C ARG A 195 -11.27 -3.29 -16.63
N ILE A 196 -12.32 -4.13 -16.59
CA ILE A 196 -12.25 -5.48 -17.16
C ILE A 196 -12.01 -5.41 -18.68
N GLU A 197 -12.70 -4.52 -19.39
CA GLU A 197 -12.46 -4.28 -20.83
C GLU A 197 -11.04 -3.77 -21.10
N HIS A 198 -10.54 -2.83 -20.30
CA HIS A 198 -9.18 -2.32 -20.46
C HIS A 198 -8.13 -3.43 -20.29
N ILE A 199 -8.28 -4.30 -19.30
CA ILE A 199 -7.38 -5.46 -19.13
C ILE A 199 -7.51 -6.40 -20.34
N ARG A 200 -8.74 -6.72 -20.76
CA ARG A 200 -9.01 -7.58 -21.93
C ARG A 200 -8.32 -7.05 -23.20
N GLN A 201 -8.37 -5.74 -23.42
CA GLN A 201 -7.72 -5.12 -24.56
C GLN A 201 -6.19 -5.23 -24.47
N LEU A 202 -5.60 -4.94 -23.30
CA LEU A 202 -4.17 -5.12 -23.09
C LEU A 202 -3.74 -6.57 -23.30
N GLU A 203 -4.52 -7.55 -22.84
CA GLU A 203 -4.23 -8.98 -23.06
C GLU A 203 -4.16 -9.33 -24.55
N ARG A 204 -5.05 -8.76 -25.37
CA ARG A 204 -5.02 -8.91 -26.83
C ARG A 204 -3.81 -8.22 -27.46
N ASP A 205 -3.49 -7.00 -27.01
CA ASP A 205 -2.41 -6.20 -27.59
C ASP A 205 -1.03 -6.84 -27.36
N VAL A 206 -0.80 -7.44 -26.18
CA VAL A 206 0.50 -8.04 -25.85
C VAL A 206 0.56 -9.56 -26.01
N GLY A 207 -0.57 -10.23 -26.26
CA GLY A 207 -0.63 -11.69 -26.38
C GLY A 207 -0.26 -12.44 -25.08
N SER A 208 -0.48 -11.82 -23.92
CA SER A 208 -0.23 -12.41 -22.60
C SER A 208 -1.36 -12.04 -21.63
N THR A 209 -1.49 -12.73 -20.49
CA THR A 209 -2.60 -12.50 -19.54
C THR A 209 -2.16 -11.78 -18.27
N PHE A 210 -3.08 -11.04 -17.66
CA PHE A 210 -2.80 -10.33 -16.41
C PHE A 210 -2.67 -11.30 -15.22
N PHE A 211 -3.48 -12.36 -15.20
CA PHE A 211 -3.53 -13.33 -14.11
C PHE A 211 -2.87 -14.66 -14.47
N TYR A 212 -2.31 -15.30 -13.44
CA TYR A 212 -1.62 -16.60 -13.53
C TYR A 212 -2.06 -17.51 -12.40
N ASP A 213 -2.44 -18.73 -12.76
CA ASP A 213 -2.96 -19.72 -11.81
C ASP A 213 -1.91 -20.25 -10.84
N ARG A 214 -2.37 -20.63 -9.64
CA ARG A 214 -1.59 -21.45 -8.71
C ARG A 214 -1.20 -22.79 -9.35
N GLY A 215 -0.03 -23.30 -8.96
CA GLY A 215 0.45 -24.62 -9.39
C GLY A 215 0.93 -24.70 -10.84
N GLY A 216 1.13 -23.58 -11.53
CA GLY A 216 1.67 -23.58 -12.90
C GLY A 216 0.68 -24.00 -13.98
N ARG A 217 -0.63 -23.96 -13.70
CA ARG A 217 -1.71 -24.25 -14.67
C ARG A 217 -1.79 -23.25 -15.84
N GLY A 218 -0.95 -22.22 -15.84
CA GLY A 218 -0.75 -21.32 -16.96
C GLY A 218 -1.35 -19.92 -16.77
N ALA A 219 -1.25 -19.15 -17.85
CA ALA A 219 -1.89 -17.85 -18.03
C ALA A 219 -3.42 -18.03 -18.14
N THR A 220 -4.19 -17.13 -17.53
CA THR A 220 -5.65 -17.13 -17.59
C THR A 220 -6.14 -15.74 -17.94
N CYS A 221 -6.93 -15.63 -19.01
CA CYS A 221 -7.45 -14.34 -19.46
C CYS A 221 -8.48 -13.78 -18.49
N ILE A 222 -8.67 -12.47 -18.52
CA ILE A 222 -9.55 -11.77 -17.59
C ILE A 222 -10.99 -12.29 -17.62
N ASP A 223 -11.49 -12.74 -18.78
CA ASP A 223 -12.84 -13.28 -18.92
C ASP A 223 -13.06 -14.56 -18.12
N GLU A 224 -12.11 -15.49 -18.18
CA GLU A 224 -12.13 -16.72 -17.40
C GLU A 224 -11.96 -16.43 -15.91
N VAL A 225 -11.16 -15.42 -15.55
CA VAL A 225 -10.98 -14.99 -14.16
C VAL A 225 -12.27 -14.39 -13.60
N VAL A 226 -12.98 -13.57 -14.37
CA VAL A 226 -14.28 -13.01 -13.96
C VAL A 226 -15.34 -14.12 -13.86
N ALA A 227 -15.38 -15.05 -14.82
CA ALA A 227 -16.31 -16.19 -14.77
C ALA A 227 -16.07 -17.05 -13.53
N TRP A 228 -14.82 -17.38 -13.23
CA TRP A 228 -14.42 -18.07 -12.01
C TRP A 228 -14.83 -17.28 -10.76
N ALA A 229 -14.57 -15.97 -10.72
CA ALA A 229 -14.93 -15.14 -9.58
C ALA A 229 -16.44 -15.11 -9.34
N ARG A 230 -17.27 -15.14 -10.39
CA ARG A 230 -18.74 -15.20 -10.27
C ARG A 230 -19.27 -16.57 -9.86
N ALA A 231 -18.61 -17.65 -10.25
CA ALA A 231 -19.09 -19.03 -10.03
C ALA A 231 -18.95 -19.54 -8.58
N GLY A 232 -18.04 -18.97 -7.78
CA GLY A 232 -17.80 -19.47 -6.40
C GLY A 232 -18.85 -19.05 -5.39
N ALA A 233 -19.11 -19.92 -4.42
CA ALA A 233 -19.98 -19.63 -3.27
C ALA A 233 -19.33 -18.57 -2.35
N GLY A 234 -19.78 -17.32 -2.45
CA GLY A 234 -19.50 -16.27 -1.45
C GLY A 234 -18.01 -15.95 -1.23
N ALA A 235 -17.71 -15.22 -0.16
CA ALA A 235 -16.34 -14.97 0.32
C ALA A 235 -16.10 -15.88 1.53
N GLY A 236 -14.99 -16.64 1.55
CA GLY A 236 -14.59 -17.42 2.74
C GLY A 236 -14.03 -18.81 2.48
N ASP A 237 -14.18 -19.39 1.30
CA ASP A 237 -13.54 -20.67 0.96
C ASP A 237 -12.14 -20.45 0.36
N GLU A 238 -11.11 -20.43 1.22
CA GLU A 238 -9.71 -20.33 0.79
C GLU A 238 -9.26 -21.51 -0.07
N SER A 239 -9.92 -22.66 0.06
CA SER A 239 -9.57 -23.86 -0.73
C SER A 239 -9.90 -23.70 -2.21
N ASP A 240 -10.77 -22.74 -2.53
CA ASP A 240 -11.19 -22.39 -3.89
C ASP A 240 -10.47 -21.12 -4.41
N GLU A 241 -9.47 -20.57 -3.71
CA GLU A 241 -8.72 -19.39 -4.16
C GLU A 241 -7.69 -19.75 -5.27
N ARG A 242 -7.93 -19.20 -6.47
CA ARG A 242 -7.20 -19.54 -7.70
C ARG A 242 -5.80 -18.92 -7.77
N PHE A 243 -5.63 -17.77 -7.12
CA PHE A 243 -4.36 -17.03 -7.10
C PHE A 243 -3.66 -17.17 -5.75
N ASP A 244 -2.34 -17.01 -5.77
CA ASP A 244 -1.53 -17.02 -4.55
C ASP A 244 -1.72 -15.68 -3.83
N PRO A 245 -2.09 -15.66 -2.53
CA PRO A 245 -2.25 -14.42 -1.78
C PRO A 245 -0.93 -13.66 -1.62
N GLY A 246 0.23 -14.23 -1.98
CA GLY A 246 1.51 -13.51 -2.09
C GLY A 246 2.35 -13.52 -0.82
N GLU A 247 2.05 -14.39 0.15
CA GLU A 247 2.62 -14.41 1.51
C GLU A 247 4.15 -14.54 1.58
N GLY A 248 4.83 -14.97 0.51
CA GLY A 248 6.29 -15.11 0.45
C GLY A 248 7.06 -13.98 -0.24
N ASN A 249 6.41 -12.98 -0.85
CA ASN A 249 7.06 -12.11 -1.83
C ASN A 249 7.43 -10.71 -1.28
N ARG A 250 8.65 -10.60 -0.73
CA ARG A 250 9.17 -9.48 0.07
C ARG A 250 9.29 -8.10 -0.61
N GLY A 251 9.14 -7.98 -1.94
CA GLY A 251 9.44 -6.74 -2.69
C GLY A 251 8.69 -5.47 -2.23
N CYS A 252 7.42 -5.28 -2.64
CA CYS A 252 6.65 -4.09 -2.24
C CYS A 252 6.33 -4.02 -0.75
N MET A 253 6.18 -5.18 -0.10
CA MET A 253 5.72 -5.25 1.29
C MET A 253 6.79 -4.75 2.26
N ARG A 254 8.08 -4.94 1.92
CA ARG A 254 9.23 -4.46 2.70
C ARG A 254 9.26 -2.94 2.84
N TRP A 255 8.99 -2.25 1.74
CA TRP A 255 8.90 -0.80 1.68
C TRP A 255 7.52 -0.26 2.07
N GLY A 256 6.57 -1.11 2.50
CA GLY A 256 5.19 -0.69 2.79
C GLY A 256 4.43 -0.11 1.60
N LEU A 257 4.95 -0.26 0.38
CA LEU A 257 4.38 0.33 -0.84
C LEU A 257 3.24 -0.50 -1.43
N CYS A 258 3.02 -1.72 -0.94
CA CYS A 258 1.81 -2.51 -1.19
C CYS A 258 1.39 -3.31 0.04
N ASP A 259 0.08 -3.42 0.25
CA ASP A 259 -0.55 -4.35 1.18
C ASP A 259 -0.72 -5.74 0.58
N LEU A 260 -1.09 -6.72 1.40
CA LEU A 260 -1.84 -7.92 1.02
C LEU A 260 -2.96 -7.99 2.06
N ALA A 261 -4.22 -8.06 1.64
CA ALA A 261 -5.32 -8.20 2.59
C ALA A 261 -5.14 -9.51 3.38
N THR A 262 -5.64 -9.61 4.62
CA THR A 262 -5.81 -10.90 5.31
C THR A 262 -7.19 -11.49 5.01
N PRO A 263 -7.37 -12.81 5.09
CA PRO A 263 -8.66 -13.49 4.80
C PRO A 263 -9.74 -13.17 5.84
N GLU A 264 -9.33 -12.74 7.04
CA GLU A 264 -10.15 -12.66 8.25
C GLU A 264 -10.69 -11.26 8.54
N ALA A 265 -11.06 -10.47 7.53
CA ALA A 265 -11.69 -9.17 7.78
C ALA A 265 -13.23 -9.30 7.74
N PRO A 266 -13.96 -9.36 8.88
CA PRO A 266 -15.40 -9.17 8.89
C PRO A 266 -15.87 -7.90 8.21
N ASP A 267 -17.15 -7.93 7.82
CA ASP A 267 -17.84 -6.86 7.12
C ASP A 267 -17.70 -5.51 7.86
N HIS A 268 -17.49 -4.45 7.08
CA HIS A 268 -17.17 -3.11 7.58
C HIS A 268 -18.28 -2.57 8.49
N ASP A 269 -19.54 -2.81 8.14
CA ASP A 269 -20.70 -2.33 8.91
C ASP A 269 -20.87 -3.06 10.25
N GLU A 270 -20.57 -4.36 10.32
CA GLU A 270 -20.68 -5.14 11.56
C GLU A 270 -19.61 -4.71 12.60
N ARG A 271 -18.42 -4.32 12.14
CA ARG A 271 -17.31 -3.85 12.99
C ARG A 271 -17.55 -2.45 13.57
N VAL A 272 -18.02 -1.52 12.74
CA VAL A 272 -18.35 -0.14 13.16
C VAL A 272 -19.46 -0.13 14.21
N GLN A 273 -20.43 -1.05 14.12
CA GLN A 273 -21.49 -1.18 15.13
C GLN A 273 -21.00 -1.82 16.44
N ALA A 274 -20.14 -2.85 16.38
CA ALA A 274 -19.56 -3.48 17.57
C ALA A 274 -18.59 -2.58 18.35
N GLN A 275 -17.92 -1.63 17.68
CA GLN A 275 -16.92 -0.73 18.27
C GLN A 275 -17.50 0.48 19.01
N ARG A 276 -18.74 0.89 18.74
CA ARG A 276 -19.44 1.91 19.56
C ARG A 276 -19.59 1.49 21.03
N ALA A 277 -19.41 0.20 21.34
CA ALA A 277 -19.58 -0.38 22.67
C ALA A 277 -18.27 -0.64 23.44
N ARG A 278 -17.07 -0.37 22.90
CA ARG A 278 -15.78 -0.65 23.57
C ARG A 278 -14.95 0.61 23.85
N ALA A 279 -14.38 0.68 25.05
CA ALA A 279 -13.49 1.77 25.46
C ALA A 279 -12.17 1.74 24.66
N PRO A 280 -11.58 2.91 24.33
CA PRO A 280 -10.36 2.98 23.52
C PRO A 280 -9.19 2.28 24.21
N HIS A 281 -8.41 1.53 23.43
CA HIS A 281 -7.25 0.80 23.92
C HIS A 281 -6.09 1.78 24.17
N ALA A 282 -5.51 1.75 25.37
CA ALA A 282 -4.27 2.43 25.69
C ALA A 282 -3.09 1.72 25.00
N GLY A 283 -2.98 1.84 23.68
CA GLY A 283 -1.77 1.46 22.95
C GLY A 283 -0.63 2.37 23.41
N GLY A 284 0.45 1.79 23.95
CA GLY A 284 1.56 2.53 24.52
C GLY A 284 2.07 3.63 23.58
N ALA A 285 1.88 4.88 23.98
CA ALA A 285 2.32 6.04 23.23
C ALA A 285 3.87 6.04 23.12
N PRO A 286 4.46 6.11 21.92
CA PRO A 286 5.85 6.51 21.78
C PRO A 286 5.99 7.99 22.19
N PRO A 287 7.19 8.44 22.59
CA PRO A 287 7.38 9.76 23.20
C PRO A 287 6.94 10.88 22.25
N ALA A 288 6.17 11.82 22.78
CA ALA A 288 5.64 12.95 22.04
C ALA A 288 6.68 14.06 21.87
N GLY A 289 6.58 14.82 20.77
CA GLY A 289 7.36 16.04 20.53
C GLY A 289 8.81 15.81 20.10
N ASP A 290 9.71 16.68 20.56
CA ASP A 290 11.13 16.75 20.19
C ASP A 290 11.87 15.41 20.31
N ASP A 291 11.39 14.47 21.12
CA ASP A 291 11.99 13.14 21.24
C ASP A 291 11.79 12.26 20.00
N ALA A 292 10.70 12.39 19.23
CA ALA A 292 10.54 11.62 17.99
C ALA A 292 11.54 12.10 16.90
N LEU A 293 11.76 13.41 16.81
CA LEU A 293 12.76 14.02 15.92
C LEU A 293 14.19 13.83 16.43
N ALA A 294 14.44 13.97 17.73
CA ALA A 294 15.73 13.72 18.34
C ALA A 294 16.09 12.23 18.31
N TRP A 295 15.11 11.33 18.30
CA TRP A 295 15.30 9.90 18.10
C TRP A 295 15.54 9.57 16.62
N ALA A 296 14.80 10.19 15.69
CA ALA A 296 15.06 10.11 14.24
C ALA A 296 16.42 10.72 13.83
N ALA A 297 16.89 11.71 14.57
CA ALA A 297 18.22 12.33 14.41
C ALA A 297 19.34 11.54 15.12
N ARG A 298 19.02 10.73 16.14
CA ARG A 298 19.95 9.83 16.84
C ARG A 298 20.05 8.44 16.20
N GLY A 299 19.09 8.06 15.37
CA GLY A 299 19.01 6.74 14.73
C GLY A 299 20.23 6.43 13.88
N TYR A 300 21.01 5.45 14.34
CA TYR A 300 22.07 4.74 13.63
C TYR A 300 23.53 5.26 13.71
N ARG A 301 23.91 6.05 14.73
CA ARG A 301 25.35 6.21 15.04
C ARG A 301 25.91 5.13 16.00
N LEU A 302 25.03 4.34 16.63
CA LEU A 302 25.40 3.36 17.67
C LEU A 302 25.71 1.93 17.19
N GLN A 303 25.81 1.67 15.87
CA GLN A 303 26.16 0.31 15.36
C GLN A 303 27.39 0.25 14.45
N LEU A 304 28.02 1.38 14.12
CA LEU A 304 29.31 1.38 13.41
C LEU A 304 30.52 1.33 14.36
N GLU A 305 30.32 1.55 15.66
CA GLU A 305 31.39 1.49 16.67
C GLU A 305 31.66 0.07 17.21
N GLY A 306 31.00 -0.96 16.66
CA GLY A 306 31.17 -2.37 17.05
C GLY A 306 31.93 -3.25 16.05
N HIS A 307 32.40 -2.69 14.93
CA HIS A 307 33.15 -3.41 13.88
C HIS A 307 34.32 -2.59 13.34
N ALA A 308 35.15 -2.08 14.25
CA ALA A 308 36.51 -1.62 13.95
C ALA A 308 37.52 -2.61 14.54
#